data_AF-F8F3T7-F1
#
_entry.id   AF-F8F3T7-F1
#
_cell.length_a   1.000
_cell.length_b   1.000
_cell.length_c   1.000
_cell.angle_alpha   90.00
_cell.angle_beta   90.00
_cell.angle_gamma   90.00
#
_symmetry.space_group_name_H-M   'P 1'
#
loop_
_entity.id
_entity.type
_entity.pdbx_description
1 polymer ?
#
loop_
_entity_poly.entity_id
_entity_poly.type
_entity_poly.pdbx_seq_one_letter_code
_entity_poly.pdbx_strand_id
1 'polypeptide(L)'
;MTKYNQLIIFSLLLLIFCVFSLLFIPMLLWVFLIGFGIWMFFFIRTSKNLLREIEISRDALKKVFQSVEPDVNLHDITDFISSYVTISDSIVSKIQALQQENRDIHEKVTRLQTEMESLHYTNPEIEHLCSLHIPIDIKDRWQMMIQREWGKVNQDALKNLNDIKRMNDENQEFISEVFREFGVQQATFTDFTKKYQQTMQSYTQRATHARNAITEDLKNSAHKIEETFHQFSLIEDITEKIRMISLNLSIEASKVRGAESFSFLARELRRLSQNTEETLKGIGISIAEAIQELNKSRSSQEKELRTLDEVLQQFQGLLKEYDTASEKLSVYMQKSIERINTNQVEQKTILLQFFTALQQIAIVKEELEHQVSYYFIFLEKANEYVQKILRNSKTCKGFACPQRRAMLEELAKIANTDEERRMVNDLFDEFLNEDREADHGSLVGDINDFISF
;
A
#
# COMPACT_ATOMS: atom_id res chain seq x y z
N MET A 1 -9.09 24.50 -1.75
CA MET A 1 -8.26 25.71 -1.96
C MET A 1 -7.47 25.53 -3.23
N THR A 2 -7.53 26.49 -4.14
CA THR A 2 -6.91 26.41 -5.47
C THR A 2 -5.39 26.54 -5.37
N LYS A 3 -4.65 25.90 -6.29
CA LYS A 3 -3.16 25.99 -6.39
C LYS A 3 -2.63 27.42 -6.37
N TYR A 4 -3.47 28.39 -6.75
CA TYR A 4 -3.18 29.82 -6.71
C TYR A 4 -2.97 30.38 -5.29
N ASN A 5 -3.74 29.92 -4.30
CA ASN A 5 -3.60 30.39 -2.91
C ASN A 5 -2.30 29.90 -2.26
N GLN A 6 -1.81 28.71 -2.61
CA GLN A 6 -0.53 28.20 -2.10
C GLN A 6 0.66 29.01 -2.63
N LEU A 7 0.60 29.46 -3.89
CA LEU A 7 1.66 30.25 -4.51
C LEU A 7 1.76 31.65 -3.90
N ILE A 8 0.62 32.25 -3.53
CA ILE A 8 0.58 33.55 -2.84
C ILE A 8 1.15 33.43 -1.43
N ILE A 9 0.77 32.39 -0.66
CA ILE A 9 1.29 32.19 0.70
C ILE A 9 2.80 31.96 0.69
N PHE A 10 3.31 31.19 -0.27
CA PHE A 10 4.74 30.94 -0.41
C PHE A 10 5.52 32.22 -0.75
N SER A 11 5.00 33.02 -1.68
CA SER A 11 5.57 34.35 -2.03
C SER A 11 5.62 35.28 -0.81
N LEU A 12 4.56 35.28 0.00
CA LEU A 12 4.43 36.15 1.17
C LEU A 12 5.40 35.73 2.29
N LEU A 13 5.60 34.42 2.51
CA LEU A 13 6.58 33.89 3.45
C LEU A 13 8.02 34.21 3.01
N LEU A 14 8.32 34.10 1.72
CA LEU A 14 9.65 34.42 1.18
C LEU A 14 9.96 35.92 1.35
N LEU A 15 8.97 36.78 1.15
CA LEU A 15 9.12 38.23 1.34
C LEU A 15 9.33 38.59 2.82
N ILE A 16 8.59 37.95 3.73
CA ILE A 16 8.79 38.11 5.18
C ILE A 16 10.21 37.67 5.57
N PHE A 17 10.69 36.53 5.06
CA PHE A 17 12.05 36.05 5.34
C PHE A 17 13.12 37.03 4.85
N CYS A 18 13.00 37.56 3.63
CA CYS A 18 13.93 38.56 3.10
C CYS A 18 13.97 39.84 3.94
N VAL A 19 12.80 40.35 4.37
CA VAL A 19 12.72 41.54 5.24
C VAL A 19 13.35 41.26 6.62
N PHE A 20 13.12 40.07 7.17
CA PHE A 20 13.69 39.67 8.46
C PHE A 20 15.22 39.52 8.40
N SER A 21 15.75 38.92 7.33
CA SER A 21 17.20 38.81 7.11
C SER A 21 17.87 40.17 6.93
N LEU A 22 17.23 41.11 6.22
CA LEU A 22 17.75 42.47 6.03
C LEU A 22 17.83 43.26 7.34
N LEU A 23 16.94 43.00 8.30
CA LEU A 23 16.91 43.71 9.59
C LEU A 23 17.84 43.07 10.64
N PHE A 24 17.87 41.74 10.75
CA PHE A 24 18.56 41.06 11.86
C PHE A 24 20.04 40.81 11.63
N ILE A 25 20.47 40.59 10.38
CA ILE A 25 21.89 40.36 10.06
C ILE A 25 22.78 41.56 10.45
N PRO A 26 22.45 42.82 10.11
CA PRO A 26 23.28 43.95 10.53
C PRO A 26 23.29 44.14 12.06
N MET A 27 22.21 43.81 12.76
CA MET A 27 22.16 43.92 14.23
C MET A 27 23.09 42.91 14.91
N LEU A 28 23.12 41.65 14.45
CA LEU A 28 24.05 40.64 14.94
C LEU A 28 25.52 41.01 14.69
N LEU A 29 25.80 41.65 13.54
CA LEU A 29 27.13 42.10 13.18
C LEU A 29 27.64 43.22 14.11
N TRP A 30 26.74 44.13 14.51
CA TRP A 30 27.05 45.17 15.52
C TRP A 30 27.29 44.59 16.92
N VAL A 31 26.50 43.61 17.35
CA VAL A 31 26.70 42.94 18.64
C VAL A 31 28.05 42.22 18.67
N PHE A 32 28.43 41.58 17.56
CA PHE A 32 29.72 40.90 17.44
C PHE A 32 30.90 41.88 17.49
N LEU A 33 30.81 43.02 16.80
CA LEU A 33 31.85 44.05 16.83
C LEU A 33 32.03 44.67 18.22
N ILE A 34 30.93 44.93 18.95
CA ILE A 34 30.98 45.44 20.33
C ILE A 34 31.59 44.39 21.26
N GLY A 35 31.16 43.13 21.16
CA GLY A 35 31.71 42.03 21.94
C GLY A 35 33.22 41.85 21.72
N PHE A 36 33.65 41.93 20.46
CA PHE A 36 35.08 41.83 20.10
C PHE A 36 35.88 43.02 20.66
N GLY A 37 35.33 44.24 20.63
CA GLY A 37 35.97 45.41 21.22
C GLY A 37 36.17 45.30 22.74
N ILE A 38 35.16 44.80 23.46
CA ILE A 38 35.25 44.56 24.91
C ILE A 38 36.30 43.49 25.22
N TRP A 39 36.33 42.41 24.44
CA TRP A 39 37.31 41.33 24.60
C TRP A 39 38.75 41.82 24.37
N MET A 40 39.00 42.60 23.30
CA MET A 40 40.31 43.20 23.03
C MET A 40 40.76 44.16 24.14
N PHE A 41 39.84 44.94 24.71
CA PHE A 41 40.16 45.83 25.82
C PHE A 41 40.61 45.06 27.07
N PHE A 42 39.91 43.97 27.42
CA PHE A 42 40.32 43.08 28.51
C PHE A 42 41.66 42.39 28.22
N PHE A 43 41.88 41.92 26.99
CA PHE A 43 43.13 41.27 26.60
C PHE A 43 44.35 42.22 26.73
N ILE A 44 44.22 43.47 26.26
CA ILE A 44 45.27 44.49 26.40
C ILE A 44 45.53 44.86 27.86
N ARG A 45 44.49 44.91 28.70
CA ARG A 45 44.65 45.21 30.13
C ARG A 45 45.35 44.07 30.86
N THR A 46 45.05 42.83 30.51
CA THR A 46 45.63 41.64 31.14
C THR A 46 47.09 41.46 30.73
N SER A 47 47.44 41.72 29.47
CA SER A 47 48.83 41.64 29.00
C SER A 47 49.74 42.69 29.65
N LYS A 48 49.23 43.90 29.94
CA LYS A 48 49.97 44.94 30.66
C LYS A 48 50.29 44.55 32.11
N ASN A 49 49.39 43.85 32.79
CA ASN A 49 49.66 43.35 34.14
C ASN A 49 50.73 42.26 34.13
N LEU A 50 50.69 41.37 33.14
CA LEU A 50 51.68 40.30 32.99
C LEU A 50 53.08 40.82 32.68
N LEU A 51 53.19 41.87 31.83
CA LEU A 51 54.46 42.53 31.58
C LEU A 51 55.05 43.16 32.85
N ARG A 52 54.20 43.72 33.72
CA ARG A 52 54.63 44.36 34.97
C ARG A 52 55.21 43.35 35.97
N GLU A 53 54.64 42.15 36.06
CA GLU A 53 55.16 41.08 36.91
C GLU A 53 56.49 40.51 36.38
N ILE A 54 56.65 40.41 35.06
CA ILE A 54 57.91 40.00 34.43
C ILE A 54 59.03 41.01 34.69
N GLU A 55 58.72 42.31 34.68
CA GLU A 55 59.70 43.38 34.91
C GLU A 55 60.17 43.43 36.37
N ILE A 56 59.26 43.22 37.33
CA ILE A 56 59.58 43.07 38.76
C ILE A 56 60.47 41.83 38.99
N SER A 57 60.15 40.72 38.33
CA SER A 57 60.93 39.48 38.42
C SER A 57 62.35 39.65 37.83
N ARG A 58 62.47 40.40 36.74
CA ARG A 58 63.76 40.72 36.11
C ARG A 58 64.65 41.58 37.00
N ASP A 59 64.10 42.60 37.67
CA ASP A 59 64.86 43.46 38.58
C ASP A 59 65.29 42.73 39.85
N ALA A 60 64.48 41.78 40.34
CA ALA A 60 64.89 40.88 41.43
C ALA A 60 66.06 39.98 41.00
N LEU A 61 66.01 39.40 39.79
CA LEU A 61 67.08 38.57 39.25
C LEU A 61 68.39 39.36 39.01
N LYS A 62 68.27 40.62 38.58
CA LYS A 62 69.42 41.51 38.34
C LYS A 62 70.16 41.89 39.63
N LYS A 63 69.44 42.05 40.75
CA LYS A 63 70.03 42.24 42.09
C LYS A 63 70.76 41.00 42.59
N VAL A 64 70.25 39.80 42.29
CA VAL A 64 70.93 38.54 42.63
C VAL A 64 72.19 38.37 41.77
N PHE A 65 72.14 38.67 40.48
CA PHE A 65 73.32 38.61 39.60
C PHE A 65 74.40 39.62 39.95
N GLN A 66 74.05 40.84 40.38
CA GLN A 66 75.04 41.84 40.84
C GLN A 66 75.70 41.49 42.19
N SER A 67 75.16 40.53 42.95
CA SER A 67 75.78 40.01 44.17
C SER A 67 76.76 38.86 43.92
N VAL A 68 76.88 38.40 42.67
CA VAL A 68 77.71 37.28 42.26
C VAL A 68 78.56 37.70 41.06
N GLU A 69 79.53 38.58 41.31
CA GLU A 69 80.67 38.73 40.40
C GLU A 69 81.96 38.85 41.23
N PRO A 70 83.03 38.08 40.90
CA PRO A 70 84.21 37.96 41.74
C PRO A 70 85.31 38.92 41.26
N ASP A 71 85.50 40.04 41.95
CA ASP A 71 86.73 40.83 41.82
C ASP A 71 87.76 40.34 42.86
N VAL A 72 88.49 39.28 42.48
CA VAL A 72 89.75 38.92 43.14
C VAL A 72 90.86 39.54 42.33
N ASN A 73 91.33 40.71 42.78
CA ASN A 73 92.64 41.23 42.40
C ASN A 73 93.53 41.33 43.64
N LEU A 74 94.68 40.71 43.51
CA LEU A 74 95.65 40.33 44.52
C LEU A 74 96.69 41.45 44.69
N HIS A 75 96.59 42.27 45.74
CA HIS A 75 97.77 42.92 46.33
C HIS A 75 97.55 43.32 47.81
N ASP A 76 98.43 42.76 48.65
CA ASP A 76 98.92 43.26 49.94
C ASP A 76 97.97 43.40 51.13
N ILE A 77 97.52 42.22 51.55
CA ILE A 77 97.90 41.52 52.79
C ILE A 77 98.93 42.28 53.66
N THR A 78 98.49 42.98 54.72
CA THR A 78 99.27 43.06 55.97
C THR A 78 98.50 43.36 57.27
N ASP A 79 97.16 43.46 57.27
CA ASP A 79 96.37 43.68 58.51
C ASP A 79 95.28 42.62 58.80
N PHE A 80 95.18 41.56 57.99
CA PHE A 80 94.04 40.63 58.02
C PHE A 80 94.22 39.39 58.92
N ILE A 81 95.38 39.21 59.56
CA ILE A 81 95.75 37.93 60.21
C ILE A 81 95.28 37.81 61.68
N SER A 82 94.80 38.87 62.35
CA SER A 82 94.36 38.75 63.76
C SER A 82 92.87 38.40 63.96
N SER A 83 92.06 38.29 62.90
CA SER A 83 90.61 38.01 62.98
C SER A 83 90.21 36.57 62.58
N TYR A 84 91.17 35.70 62.26
CA TYR A 84 90.89 34.39 61.66
C TYR A 84 90.69 33.22 62.63
N VAL A 85 90.85 33.42 63.94
CA VAL A 85 90.73 32.32 64.92
C VAL A 85 89.28 32.08 65.37
N THR A 86 88.37 33.04 65.21
CA THR A 86 86.94 32.89 65.58
C THR A 86 85.99 32.64 64.39
N ILE A 87 86.48 32.72 63.15
CA ILE A 87 85.67 32.49 61.93
C ILE A 87 85.72 31.01 61.47
N SER A 88 86.73 30.25 61.90
CA SER A 88 86.90 28.82 61.58
C SER A 88 85.69 27.95 62.02
N ASP A 89 85.19 28.10 63.25
CA ASP A 89 84.11 27.24 63.75
C ASP A 89 82.73 27.58 63.15
N SER A 90 82.50 28.85 62.80
CA SER A 90 81.25 29.26 62.14
C SER A 90 81.17 28.81 60.69
N ILE A 91 82.30 28.70 59.99
CA ILE A 91 82.34 28.19 58.61
C ILE A 91 82.25 26.67 58.60
N VAL A 92 82.97 25.98 59.49
CA VAL A 92 82.92 24.51 59.59
C VAL A 92 81.51 24.02 59.97
N SER A 93 80.83 24.67 60.92
CA SER A 93 79.45 24.32 61.28
C SER A 93 78.44 24.57 60.14
N LYS A 94 78.60 25.64 59.36
CA LYS A 94 77.77 25.89 58.16
C LYS A 94 78.05 24.91 57.03
N ILE A 95 79.31 24.50 56.83
CA ILE A 95 79.66 23.48 55.83
C ILE A 95 79.08 22.12 56.24
N GLN A 96 79.13 21.75 57.51
CA GLN A 96 78.50 20.53 58.01
C GLN A 96 76.96 20.57 57.91
N ALA A 97 76.35 21.72 58.19
CA ALA A 97 74.90 21.91 58.00
C ALA A 97 74.50 21.78 56.52
N LEU A 98 75.27 22.38 55.60
CA LEU A 98 75.06 22.25 54.15
C LEU A 98 75.29 20.81 53.65
N GLN A 99 76.28 20.10 54.17
CA GLN A 99 76.49 18.69 53.83
C GLN A 99 75.36 17.80 54.35
N GLN A 100 74.80 18.12 55.53
CA GLN A 100 73.64 17.40 56.07
C GLN A 100 72.39 17.68 55.22
N GLU A 101 72.15 18.93 54.85
CA GLU A 101 71.03 19.32 53.98
C GLU A 101 71.14 18.69 52.59
N ASN A 102 72.35 18.61 52.03
CA ASN A 102 72.58 17.97 50.74
C ASN A 102 72.35 16.45 50.81
N ARG A 103 72.68 15.80 51.94
CA ARG A 103 72.33 14.38 52.18
C ARG A 103 70.82 14.18 52.28
N ASP A 104 70.12 15.03 53.03
CA ASP A 104 68.66 15.01 53.16
C ASP A 104 67.96 15.23 51.81
N ILE A 105 68.49 16.12 50.96
CA ILE A 105 68.00 16.35 49.60
C ILE A 105 68.26 15.11 48.74
N HIS A 106 69.45 14.51 48.79
CA HIS A 106 69.75 13.29 48.03
C HIS A 106 68.84 12.13 48.42
N GLU A 107 68.56 11.97 49.72
CA GLU A 107 67.65 10.94 50.22
C GLU A 107 66.21 11.22 49.76
N LYS A 108 65.74 12.47 49.81
CA LYS A 108 64.44 12.87 49.25
C LYS A 108 64.34 12.64 47.74
N VAL A 109 65.38 12.98 46.97
CA VAL A 109 65.42 12.74 45.52
C VAL A 109 65.36 11.26 45.23
N THR A 110 66.16 10.45 45.93
CA THR A 110 66.15 8.99 45.76
C THR A 110 64.79 8.39 46.11
N ARG A 111 64.18 8.84 47.22
CA ARG A 111 62.84 8.39 47.63
C ARG A 111 61.77 8.77 46.61
N LEU A 112 61.76 10.02 46.14
CA LEU A 112 60.85 10.49 45.09
C LEU A 112 61.05 9.74 43.78
N GLN A 113 62.29 9.38 43.46
CA GLN A 113 62.62 8.63 42.25
C GLN A 113 62.16 7.17 42.35
N THR A 114 62.29 6.56 43.52
CA THR A 114 61.74 5.22 43.79
C THR A 114 60.21 5.24 43.80
N GLU A 115 59.61 6.28 44.36
CA GLU A 115 58.15 6.50 44.35
C GLU A 115 57.65 6.72 42.91
N MET A 116 58.36 7.50 42.11
CA MET A 116 58.09 7.72 40.68
C MET A 116 58.22 6.42 39.85
N GLU A 117 59.24 5.60 40.11
CA GLU A 117 59.41 4.29 39.46
C GLU A 117 58.31 3.30 39.87
N SER A 118 57.90 3.31 41.15
CA SER A 118 56.77 2.48 41.62
C SER A 118 55.44 2.92 40.99
N LEU A 119 55.23 4.23 40.81
CA LEU A 119 54.11 4.82 40.06
C LEU A 119 54.16 4.47 38.57
N HIS A 120 55.35 4.28 37.99
CA HIS A 120 55.53 3.88 36.60
C HIS A 120 55.24 2.38 36.37
N TYR A 121 55.36 1.55 37.42
CA TYR A 121 55.10 0.12 37.39
C TYR A 121 53.62 -0.25 37.69
N THR A 122 52.86 0.65 38.29
CA THR A 122 51.39 0.58 38.37
C THR A 122 50.79 1.24 37.12
N ASN A 123 50.13 0.58 36.18
CA ASN A 123 49.09 -0.40 36.40
C ASN A 123 48.81 -1.09 35.03
N PRO A 124 48.96 -2.42 34.86
CA PRO A 124 48.63 -3.11 33.60
C PRO A 124 47.18 -2.87 33.16
N GLU A 125 46.28 -2.53 34.10
CA GLU A 125 44.90 -2.11 33.84
C GLU A 125 44.79 -0.87 32.94
N ILE A 126 45.80 0.01 32.94
CA ILE A 126 45.84 1.18 32.06
C ILE A 126 46.04 0.76 30.59
N GLU A 127 46.80 -0.31 30.34
CA GLU A 127 46.94 -0.84 28.99
C GLU A 127 45.59 -1.33 28.45
N HIS A 128 44.66 -1.77 29.32
CA HIS A 128 43.29 -2.18 28.95
C HIS A 128 42.40 -1.05 28.43
N LEU A 129 42.80 0.21 28.60
CA LEU A 129 42.10 1.36 28.04
C LEU A 129 42.41 1.58 26.55
N CYS A 130 43.20 0.72 25.89
CA CYS A 130 43.41 0.83 24.44
C CYS A 130 42.23 0.43 23.57
N SER A 131 41.29 -0.36 24.11
CA SER A 131 40.02 -0.69 23.44
C SER A 131 39.10 0.52 23.21
N LEU A 132 39.28 1.64 23.95
CA LEU A 132 38.45 2.84 23.82
C LEU A 132 38.51 3.53 22.44
N HIS A 133 39.55 3.25 21.64
CA HIS A 133 39.67 3.81 20.27
C HIS A 133 38.73 3.12 19.28
N ILE A 134 38.42 1.84 19.49
CA ILE A 134 37.73 1.03 18.48
C ILE A 134 36.32 1.57 18.19
N PRO A 135 35.48 1.89 19.19
CA PRO A 135 34.18 2.51 18.91
C PRO A 135 34.30 3.83 18.12
N ILE A 136 35.35 4.62 18.36
CA ILE A 136 35.58 5.90 17.68
C ILE A 136 35.97 5.64 16.22
N ASP A 137 36.89 4.69 15.99
CA ASP A 137 37.40 4.34 14.67
C ASP A 137 36.30 3.77 13.75
N ILE A 138 35.32 3.04 14.31
CA ILE A 138 34.24 2.40 13.54
C ILE A 138 32.96 3.24 13.45
N LYS A 139 32.93 4.44 14.03
CA LYS A 139 31.74 5.29 14.11
C LYS A 139 31.16 5.61 12.74
N ASP A 140 31.99 6.11 11.82
CA ASP A 140 31.55 6.67 10.53
C ASP A 140 31.04 5.58 9.57
N ARG A 141 31.89 4.58 9.25
CA ARG A 141 31.58 3.20 9.64
C ARG A 141 30.11 2.75 9.69
N TRP A 142 29.72 2.55 10.95
CA TRP A 142 28.41 2.14 11.42
C TRP A 142 27.30 3.13 11.05
N GLN A 143 27.55 4.44 11.12
CA GLN A 143 26.58 5.47 10.75
C GLN A 143 26.20 5.40 9.27
N MET A 144 27.18 5.24 8.37
CA MET A 144 26.92 5.10 6.94
C MET A 144 26.10 3.85 6.62
N MET A 145 26.41 2.73 7.29
CA MET A 145 25.63 1.49 7.14
C MET A 145 24.17 1.70 7.57
N ILE A 146 23.94 2.24 8.77
CA ILE A 146 22.59 2.52 9.27
C ILE A 146 21.83 3.46 8.33
N GLN A 147 22.47 4.56 7.89
CA GLN A 147 21.82 5.54 7.02
C GLN A 147 21.44 4.94 5.66
N ARG A 148 22.28 4.09 5.09
CA ARG A 148 22.02 3.42 3.81
C ARG A 148 20.84 2.46 3.92
N GLU A 149 20.87 1.55 4.90
CA GLU A 149 19.80 0.55 5.05
C GLU A 149 18.47 1.19 5.47
N TRP A 150 18.52 2.15 6.40
CA TRP A 150 17.33 2.91 6.81
C TRP A 150 16.70 3.69 5.65
N GLY A 151 17.54 4.37 4.85
CA GLY A 151 17.09 5.12 3.67
C GLY A 151 16.37 4.22 2.67
N LYS A 152 16.93 3.05 2.38
CA LYS A 152 16.35 2.05 1.49
C LYS A 152 15.02 1.51 2.04
N VAL A 153 14.99 1.05 3.28
CA VAL A 153 13.78 0.49 3.92
C VAL A 153 12.66 1.52 3.97
N ASN A 154 12.94 2.77 4.34
CA ASN A 154 11.94 3.82 4.38
C ASN A 154 11.41 4.18 2.98
N GLN A 155 12.29 4.24 1.98
CA GLN A 155 11.89 4.52 0.60
C GLN A 155 11.01 3.39 0.03
N ASP A 156 11.38 2.13 0.26
CA ASP A 156 10.61 0.97 -0.18
C ASP A 156 9.26 0.89 0.53
N ALA A 157 9.22 1.15 1.85
CA ALA A 157 7.97 1.23 2.61
C ALA A 157 7.03 2.33 2.07
N LEU A 158 7.55 3.53 1.83
CA LEU A 158 6.75 4.64 1.28
C LEU A 158 6.27 4.35 -0.15
N LYS A 159 7.10 3.71 -0.98
CA LYS A 159 6.72 3.30 -2.33
C LYS A 159 5.59 2.27 -2.28
N ASN A 160 5.73 1.22 -1.47
CA ASN A 160 4.72 0.18 -1.32
C ASN A 160 3.40 0.76 -0.79
N LEU A 161 3.44 1.70 0.17
CA LEU A 161 2.24 2.38 0.66
C LEU A 161 1.56 3.24 -0.42
N ASN A 162 2.34 3.93 -1.25
CA ASN A 162 1.78 4.69 -2.37
C ASN A 162 1.16 3.78 -3.44
N ASP A 163 1.77 2.63 -3.72
CA ASP A 163 1.22 1.64 -4.65
C ASP A 163 -0.08 1.01 -4.09
N ILE A 164 -0.13 0.67 -2.80
CA ILE A 164 -1.35 0.20 -2.13
C ILE A 164 -2.45 1.26 -2.21
N LYS A 165 -2.12 2.52 -1.94
CA LYS A 165 -3.06 3.64 -2.04
C LYS A 165 -3.61 3.77 -3.46
N ARG A 166 -2.74 3.77 -4.47
CA ARG A 166 -3.13 3.88 -5.89
C ARG A 166 -4.04 2.73 -6.30
N MET A 167 -3.67 1.50 -5.97
CA MET A 167 -4.49 0.31 -6.24
C MET A 167 -5.87 0.43 -5.58
N ASN A 168 -5.92 0.99 -4.37
CA ASN A 168 -7.18 1.21 -3.67
C ASN A 168 -8.05 2.28 -4.36
N ASP A 169 -7.45 3.37 -4.82
CA ASP A 169 -8.14 4.44 -5.55
C ASP A 169 -8.66 3.91 -6.93
N GLU A 170 -7.85 3.14 -7.66
CA GLU A 170 -8.25 2.49 -8.93
C GLU A 170 -9.41 1.48 -8.72
N ASN A 171 -9.36 0.68 -7.64
CA ASN A 171 -10.44 -0.24 -7.29
C ASN A 171 -11.76 0.51 -6.99
N GLN A 172 -11.70 1.72 -6.39
CA GLN A 172 -12.90 2.53 -6.16
C GLN A 172 -13.54 3.01 -7.46
N GLU A 173 -12.72 3.47 -8.40
CA GLU A 173 -13.19 3.93 -9.69
C GLU A 173 -13.88 2.79 -10.45
N PHE A 174 -13.22 1.62 -10.51
CA PHE A 174 -13.78 0.42 -11.13
C PHE A 174 -15.11 0.00 -10.51
N ILE A 175 -15.21 -0.04 -9.18
CA ILE A 175 -16.45 -0.42 -8.49
C ILE A 175 -17.57 0.58 -8.75
N SER A 176 -17.24 1.88 -8.79
CA SER A 176 -18.21 2.94 -9.10
C SER A 176 -18.71 2.85 -10.54
N GLU A 177 -17.84 2.50 -11.48
CA GLU A 177 -18.19 2.27 -12.87
C GLU A 177 -19.11 1.05 -13.03
N VAL A 178 -18.73 -0.10 -12.44
CA VAL A 178 -19.55 -1.32 -12.45
C VAL A 178 -20.94 -1.03 -11.90
N PHE A 179 -21.04 -0.23 -10.84
CA PHE A 179 -22.34 0.16 -10.28
C PHE A 179 -23.16 1.02 -11.24
N ARG A 180 -22.53 2.01 -11.87
CA ARG A 180 -23.21 2.90 -12.83
C ARG A 180 -23.76 2.09 -14.01
N GLU A 181 -22.94 1.22 -14.59
CA GLU A 181 -23.35 0.35 -15.70
C GLU A 181 -24.45 -0.62 -15.28
N PHE A 182 -24.33 -1.23 -14.10
CA PHE A 182 -25.36 -2.13 -13.59
C PHE A 182 -26.69 -1.41 -13.34
N GLY A 183 -26.66 -0.19 -12.78
CA GLY A 183 -27.84 0.64 -12.56
C GLY A 183 -28.54 1.01 -13.87
N VAL A 184 -27.77 1.36 -14.91
CA VAL A 184 -28.31 1.60 -16.26
C VAL A 184 -28.93 0.32 -16.81
N GLN A 185 -28.22 -0.81 -16.74
CA GLN A 185 -28.70 -2.10 -17.25
C GLN A 185 -29.99 -2.54 -16.53
N GLN A 186 -30.10 -2.35 -15.22
CA GLN A 186 -31.29 -2.66 -14.44
C GLN A 186 -32.47 -1.76 -14.83
N ALA A 187 -32.25 -0.47 -15.06
CA ALA A 187 -33.28 0.45 -15.51
C ALA A 187 -33.78 0.10 -16.92
N THR A 188 -32.88 -0.17 -17.86
CA THR A 188 -33.22 -0.63 -19.21
C THR A 188 -34.01 -1.93 -19.18
N PHE A 189 -33.63 -2.87 -18.30
CA PHE A 189 -34.33 -4.14 -18.19
C PHE A 189 -35.73 -3.98 -17.59
N THR A 190 -35.89 -3.10 -16.60
CA THR A 190 -37.20 -2.79 -16.01
C THR A 190 -38.15 -2.22 -17.07
N ASP A 191 -37.65 -1.31 -17.91
CA ASP A 191 -38.42 -0.77 -19.04
C ASP A 191 -38.75 -1.85 -20.09
N PHE A 192 -37.79 -2.71 -20.43
CA PHE A 192 -38.00 -3.85 -21.33
C PHE A 192 -39.11 -4.76 -20.80
N THR A 193 -39.05 -5.17 -19.54
CA THR A 193 -40.05 -6.04 -18.92
C THR A 193 -41.43 -5.42 -18.93
N LYS A 194 -41.53 -4.12 -18.59
CA LYS A 194 -42.80 -3.39 -18.63
C LYS A 194 -43.39 -3.34 -20.05
N LYS A 195 -42.60 -2.98 -21.06
CA LYS A 195 -43.03 -2.95 -22.47
C LYS A 195 -43.43 -4.34 -22.95
N TYR A 196 -42.69 -5.36 -22.54
CA TYR A 196 -42.97 -6.73 -22.91
C TYR A 196 -44.26 -7.25 -22.26
N GLN A 197 -44.50 -7.00 -20.97
CA GLN A 197 -45.76 -7.32 -20.30
C GLN A 197 -46.97 -6.69 -21.01
N GLN A 198 -46.86 -5.41 -21.39
CA GLN A 198 -47.91 -4.72 -22.16
C GLN A 198 -48.14 -5.37 -23.53
N THR A 199 -47.06 -5.70 -24.24
CA THR A 199 -47.12 -6.35 -25.56
C THR A 199 -47.75 -7.74 -25.45
N MET A 200 -47.38 -8.50 -24.42
CA MET A 200 -47.90 -9.84 -24.15
C MET A 200 -49.38 -9.82 -23.80
N GLN A 201 -49.83 -8.85 -23.00
CA GLN A 201 -51.23 -8.66 -22.69
C GLN A 201 -52.05 -8.34 -23.95
N SER A 202 -51.54 -7.46 -24.82
CA SER A 202 -52.15 -7.15 -26.11
C SER A 202 -52.19 -8.38 -27.03
N TYR A 203 -51.11 -9.15 -27.09
CA TYR A 203 -51.05 -10.38 -27.89
C TYR A 203 -52.06 -11.42 -27.40
N THR A 204 -52.17 -11.62 -26.08
CA THR A 204 -53.13 -12.53 -25.46
C THR A 204 -54.57 -12.13 -25.78
N GLN A 205 -54.89 -10.83 -25.72
CA GLN A 205 -56.19 -10.31 -26.11
C GLN A 205 -56.50 -10.56 -27.59
N ARG A 206 -55.53 -10.31 -28.48
CA ARG A 206 -55.68 -10.57 -29.93
C ARG A 206 -55.84 -12.06 -30.23
N ALA A 207 -55.08 -12.93 -29.57
CA ALA A 207 -55.20 -14.37 -29.71
C ALA A 207 -56.58 -14.88 -29.25
N THR A 208 -57.07 -14.36 -28.11
CA THR A 208 -58.41 -14.68 -27.61
C THR A 208 -59.50 -14.24 -28.59
N HIS A 209 -59.37 -13.03 -29.15
CA HIS A 209 -60.31 -12.53 -30.15
C HIS A 209 -60.29 -13.38 -31.43
N ALA A 210 -59.10 -13.71 -31.94
CA ALA A 210 -58.94 -14.57 -33.12
C ALA A 210 -59.55 -15.96 -32.89
N ARG A 211 -59.34 -16.55 -31.72
CA ARG A 211 -59.96 -17.81 -31.31
C ARG A 211 -61.48 -17.74 -31.35
N ASN A 212 -62.06 -16.69 -30.77
CA ASN A 212 -63.52 -16.54 -30.74
C ASN A 212 -64.07 -16.37 -32.15
N ALA A 213 -63.43 -15.55 -33.00
CA ALA A 213 -63.81 -15.35 -34.39
C ALA A 213 -63.76 -16.67 -35.19
N ILE A 214 -62.67 -17.44 -35.08
CA ILE A 214 -62.53 -18.74 -35.74
C ILE A 214 -63.63 -19.72 -35.30
N THR A 215 -63.92 -19.76 -34.00
CA THR A 215 -64.94 -20.66 -33.44
C THR A 215 -66.34 -20.28 -33.95
N GLU A 216 -66.63 -18.98 -34.02
CA GLU A 216 -67.87 -18.43 -34.58
C GLU A 216 -68.00 -18.75 -36.07
N ASP A 217 -66.97 -18.50 -36.87
CA ASP A 217 -66.94 -18.77 -38.31
C ASP A 217 -67.13 -20.25 -38.63
N LEU A 218 -66.48 -21.14 -37.87
CA LEU A 218 -66.66 -22.59 -38.00
C LEU A 218 -68.09 -23.01 -37.67
N LYS A 219 -68.69 -22.44 -36.62
CA LYS A 219 -70.08 -22.72 -36.24
C LYS A 219 -71.06 -22.25 -37.32
N ASN A 220 -70.83 -21.06 -37.87
CA ASN A 220 -71.63 -20.50 -38.95
C ASN A 220 -71.50 -21.31 -40.25
N SER A 221 -70.29 -21.77 -40.59
CA SER A 221 -70.06 -22.66 -41.74
C SER A 221 -70.77 -24.00 -41.57
N ALA A 222 -70.67 -24.63 -40.39
CA ALA A 222 -71.36 -25.87 -40.10
C ALA A 222 -72.89 -25.71 -40.24
N HIS A 223 -73.45 -24.62 -39.71
CA HIS A 223 -74.88 -24.34 -39.82
C HIS A 223 -75.33 -24.10 -41.26
N LYS A 224 -74.57 -23.34 -42.06
CA LYS A 224 -74.86 -23.15 -43.49
C LYS A 224 -74.85 -24.44 -44.29
N ILE A 225 -73.92 -25.36 -43.97
CA ILE A 225 -73.87 -26.68 -44.60
C ILE A 225 -75.12 -27.49 -44.24
N GLU A 226 -75.55 -27.44 -42.98
CA GLU A 226 -76.77 -28.12 -42.51
C GLU A 226 -78.05 -27.55 -43.16
N GLU A 227 -78.18 -26.23 -43.28
CA GLU A 227 -79.29 -25.61 -44.04
C GLU A 227 -79.27 -26.05 -45.52
N THR A 228 -78.09 -26.07 -46.14
CA THR A 228 -77.93 -26.52 -47.52
C THR A 228 -78.35 -27.98 -47.68
N PHE A 229 -78.04 -28.82 -46.68
CA PHE A 229 -78.49 -30.21 -46.65
C PHE A 229 -80.02 -30.34 -46.54
N HIS A 230 -80.66 -29.51 -45.72
CA HIS A 230 -82.12 -29.48 -45.62
C HIS A 230 -82.78 -29.11 -46.97
N GLN A 231 -82.15 -28.26 -47.77
CA GLN A 231 -82.65 -27.96 -49.13
C GLN A 231 -82.56 -29.18 -50.06
N PHE A 232 -81.54 -30.03 -49.92
CA PHE A 232 -81.44 -31.27 -50.70
C PHE A 232 -82.54 -32.28 -50.39
N SER A 233 -83.01 -32.36 -49.13
CA SER A 233 -84.17 -33.18 -48.76
C SER A 233 -85.44 -32.79 -49.53
N LEU A 234 -85.65 -31.50 -49.80
CA LEU A 234 -86.78 -31.06 -50.64
C LEU A 234 -86.63 -31.52 -52.10
N ILE A 235 -85.39 -31.58 -52.61
CA ILE A 235 -85.13 -32.09 -53.96
C ILE A 235 -85.36 -33.60 -54.01
N GLU A 236 -85.02 -34.33 -52.95
CA GLU A 236 -85.34 -35.76 -52.81
C GLU A 236 -86.85 -36.01 -52.87
N ASP A 237 -87.64 -35.25 -52.09
CA ASP A 237 -89.11 -35.31 -52.13
C ASP A 237 -89.68 -34.99 -53.52
N ILE A 238 -89.14 -33.97 -54.20
CA ILE A 238 -89.53 -33.62 -55.57
C ILE A 238 -89.19 -34.77 -56.54
N THR A 239 -88.01 -35.36 -56.39
CA THR A 239 -87.53 -36.47 -57.22
C THR A 239 -88.42 -37.69 -57.04
N GLU A 240 -88.84 -38.01 -55.81
CA GLU A 240 -89.79 -39.09 -55.54
C GLU A 240 -91.18 -38.81 -56.13
N LYS A 241 -91.68 -37.57 -56.03
CA LYS A 241 -92.92 -37.14 -56.69
C LYS A 241 -92.84 -37.28 -58.21
N ILE A 242 -91.74 -36.86 -58.84
CA ILE A 242 -91.50 -37.03 -60.29
C ILE A 242 -91.50 -38.52 -60.64
N ARG A 243 -90.86 -39.36 -59.82
CA ARG A 243 -90.85 -40.82 -60.01
C ARG A 243 -92.26 -41.39 -59.98
N MET A 244 -93.09 -41.01 -59.00
CA MET A 244 -94.50 -41.43 -58.92
C MET A 244 -95.33 -40.94 -60.12
N ILE A 245 -95.18 -39.68 -60.50
CA ILE A 245 -95.87 -39.10 -61.68
C ILE A 245 -95.47 -39.87 -62.94
N SER A 246 -94.18 -40.14 -63.13
CA SER A 246 -93.67 -40.90 -64.27
C SER A 246 -94.24 -42.31 -64.33
N LEU A 247 -94.40 -42.97 -63.17
CA LEU A 247 -95.00 -44.29 -63.07
C LEU A 247 -96.48 -44.27 -63.45
N ASN A 248 -97.25 -43.33 -62.90
CA ASN A 248 -98.67 -43.15 -63.20
C ASN A 248 -98.88 -42.83 -64.68
N LEU A 249 -98.05 -41.95 -65.25
CA LEU A 249 -98.07 -41.62 -66.67
C LEU A 249 -97.76 -42.84 -67.55
N SER A 250 -96.77 -43.65 -67.17
CA SER A 250 -96.44 -44.89 -67.89
C SER A 250 -97.59 -45.90 -67.86
N ILE A 251 -98.29 -46.01 -66.72
CA ILE A 251 -99.45 -46.89 -66.57
C ILE A 251 -100.59 -46.41 -67.46
N GLU A 252 -100.90 -45.12 -67.46
CA GLU A 252 -102.02 -44.58 -68.24
C GLU A 252 -101.74 -44.61 -69.75
N ALA A 253 -100.50 -44.31 -70.16
CA ALA A 253 -100.06 -44.44 -71.55
C ALA A 253 -100.15 -45.88 -72.08
N SER A 254 -100.05 -46.90 -71.21
CA SER A 254 -100.21 -48.31 -71.61
C SER A 254 -101.66 -48.73 -71.87
N LYS A 255 -102.65 -47.96 -71.40
CA LYS A 255 -104.08 -48.25 -71.55
C LYS A 255 -104.70 -47.69 -72.84
N VAL A 256 -104.08 -46.68 -73.45
CA VAL A 256 -104.62 -45.95 -74.60
C VAL A 256 -103.86 -46.30 -75.87
N ARG A 257 -104.56 -46.79 -76.91
CA ARG A 257 -103.94 -47.03 -78.23
C ARG A 257 -103.53 -45.70 -78.89
N GLY A 258 -102.25 -45.58 -79.26
CA GLY A 258 -101.66 -44.38 -79.88
C GLY A 258 -100.89 -43.44 -78.94
N ALA A 259 -100.71 -43.80 -77.66
CA ALA A 259 -100.04 -42.97 -76.65
C ALA A 259 -98.52 -43.18 -76.52
N GLU A 260 -97.82 -43.56 -77.60
CA GLU A 260 -96.38 -43.88 -77.57
C GLU A 260 -95.50 -42.71 -77.08
N SER A 261 -95.88 -41.47 -77.41
CA SER A 261 -95.20 -40.25 -76.95
C SER A 261 -95.26 -40.07 -75.43
N PHE A 262 -96.38 -40.42 -74.78
CA PHE A 262 -96.54 -40.38 -73.33
C PHE A 262 -95.72 -41.47 -72.62
N SER A 263 -95.64 -42.67 -73.22
CA SER A 263 -94.78 -43.75 -72.72
C SER A 263 -93.30 -43.38 -72.78
N PHE A 264 -92.86 -42.73 -73.87
CA PHE A 264 -91.51 -42.19 -73.99
C PHE A 264 -91.23 -41.12 -72.93
N LEU A 265 -92.12 -40.14 -72.76
CA LEU A 265 -92.00 -39.10 -71.74
C LEU A 265 -91.92 -39.68 -70.32
N ALA A 266 -92.74 -40.69 -70.03
CA ALA A 266 -92.71 -41.38 -68.74
C ALA A 266 -91.37 -42.07 -68.46
N ARG A 267 -90.77 -42.72 -69.47
CA ARG A 267 -89.43 -43.32 -69.35
C ARG A 267 -88.36 -42.26 -69.11
N GLU A 268 -88.42 -41.13 -69.81
CA GLU A 268 -87.43 -40.08 -69.66
C GLU A 268 -87.55 -39.39 -68.28
N LEU A 269 -88.78 -39.14 -67.79
CA LEU A 269 -89.00 -38.63 -66.43
C LEU A 269 -88.50 -39.61 -65.36
N ARG A 270 -88.70 -40.92 -65.56
CA ARG A 270 -88.19 -41.94 -64.66
C ARG A 270 -86.67 -41.97 -64.65
N ARG A 271 -86.03 -41.93 -65.83
CA ARG A 271 -84.58 -41.87 -65.96
C ARG A 271 -84.00 -40.60 -65.31
N LEU A 272 -84.65 -39.45 -65.54
CA LEU A 272 -84.30 -38.20 -64.88
C LEU A 272 -84.37 -38.34 -63.35
N SER A 273 -85.46 -38.91 -62.81
CA SER A 273 -85.59 -39.10 -61.37
C SER A 273 -84.49 -40.00 -60.78
N GLN A 274 -84.13 -41.09 -61.46
CA GLN A 274 -83.06 -41.98 -61.02
C GLN A 274 -81.69 -41.29 -61.04
N ASN A 275 -81.38 -40.56 -62.11
CA ASN A 275 -80.14 -39.79 -62.20
C ASN A 275 -80.06 -38.70 -61.12
N THR A 276 -81.18 -38.02 -60.82
CA THR A 276 -81.25 -37.03 -59.75
C THR A 276 -81.05 -37.68 -58.38
N GLU A 277 -81.68 -38.82 -58.10
CA GLU A 277 -81.51 -39.57 -56.84
C GLU A 277 -80.04 -40.00 -56.64
N GLU A 278 -79.38 -40.51 -57.67
CA GLU A 278 -77.97 -40.91 -57.62
C GLU A 278 -77.04 -39.71 -57.40
N THR A 279 -77.33 -38.58 -58.06
CA THR A 279 -76.61 -37.32 -57.84
C THR A 279 -76.80 -36.80 -56.41
N LEU A 280 -78.02 -36.84 -55.88
CA LEU A 280 -78.33 -36.44 -54.50
C LEU A 280 -77.58 -37.30 -53.48
N LYS A 281 -77.48 -38.62 -53.71
CA LYS A 281 -76.65 -39.50 -52.87
C LYS A 281 -75.18 -39.12 -52.90
N GLY A 282 -74.62 -38.85 -54.07
CA GLY A 282 -73.22 -38.40 -54.20
C GLY A 282 -72.95 -37.08 -53.47
N ILE A 283 -73.88 -36.12 -53.58
CA ILE A 283 -73.83 -34.86 -52.84
C ILE A 283 -73.94 -35.11 -51.33
N GLY A 284 -74.83 -36.00 -50.89
CA GLY A 284 -74.99 -36.33 -49.47
C GLY A 284 -73.72 -36.91 -48.84
N ILE A 285 -73.02 -37.80 -49.55
CA ILE A 285 -71.72 -38.32 -49.13
C ILE A 285 -70.68 -37.19 -49.04
N SER A 286 -70.59 -36.35 -50.08
CA SER A 286 -69.63 -35.23 -50.13
C SER A 286 -69.83 -34.22 -49.00
N ILE A 287 -71.10 -33.96 -48.63
CA ILE A 287 -71.44 -33.09 -47.49
C ILE A 287 -71.05 -33.74 -46.16
N ALA A 288 -71.31 -35.03 -45.98
CA ALA A 288 -70.93 -35.75 -44.77
C ALA A 288 -69.40 -35.73 -44.57
N GLU A 289 -68.63 -35.92 -45.64
CA GLU A 289 -67.18 -35.77 -45.64
C GLU A 289 -66.74 -34.34 -45.30
N ALA A 290 -67.37 -33.32 -45.89
CA ALA A 290 -67.06 -31.92 -45.59
C ALA A 290 -67.32 -31.55 -44.12
N ILE A 291 -68.41 -32.04 -43.52
CA ILE A 291 -68.70 -31.87 -42.08
C ILE A 291 -67.65 -32.57 -41.22
N GLN A 292 -67.23 -33.78 -41.61
CA GLN A 292 -66.19 -34.52 -40.89
C GLN A 292 -64.84 -33.80 -40.94
N GLU A 293 -64.44 -33.29 -42.11
CA GLU A 293 -63.22 -32.48 -42.25
C GLU A 293 -63.30 -31.17 -41.46
N LEU A 294 -64.44 -30.49 -41.46
CA LEU A 294 -64.68 -29.30 -40.64
C LEU A 294 -64.51 -29.59 -39.14
N ASN A 295 -65.09 -30.68 -38.65
CA ASN A 295 -64.96 -31.08 -37.25
C ASN A 295 -63.52 -31.46 -36.88
N LYS A 296 -62.81 -32.13 -37.78
CA LYS A 296 -61.39 -32.46 -37.60
C LYS A 296 -60.53 -31.18 -37.57
N SER A 297 -60.77 -30.26 -38.50
CA SER A 297 -60.09 -28.96 -38.55
C SER A 297 -60.33 -28.15 -37.27
N ARG A 298 -61.59 -28.08 -36.81
CA ARG A 298 -61.95 -27.47 -35.53
C ARG A 298 -61.19 -28.07 -34.35
N SER A 299 -61.17 -29.40 -34.23
CA SER A 299 -60.45 -30.07 -33.13
C SER A 299 -58.94 -29.80 -33.19
N SER A 300 -58.36 -29.74 -34.39
CA SER A 300 -56.94 -29.39 -34.57
C SER A 300 -56.65 -27.95 -34.13
N GLN A 301 -57.46 -26.99 -34.56
CA GLN A 301 -57.32 -25.58 -34.19
C GLN A 301 -57.52 -25.36 -32.68
N GLU A 302 -58.49 -26.05 -32.06
CA GLU A 302 -58.67 -25.98 -30.60
C GLU A 302 -57.44 -26.51 -29.84
N LYS A 303 -56.76 -27.54 -30.35
CA LYS A 303 -55.51 -28.04 -29.76
C LYS A 303 -54.36 -27.05 -29.92
N GLU A 304 -54.15 -26.50 -31.12
CA GLU A 304 -53.11 -25.49 -31.36
C GLU A 304 -53.30 -24.27 -30.46
N LEU A 305 -54.54 -23.80 -30.30
CA LEU A 305 -54.85 -22.68 -29.42
C LEU A 305 -54.55 -22.99 -27.94
N ARG A 306 -54.79 -24.22 -27.48
CA ARG A 306 -54.40 -24.63 -26.11
C ARG A 306 -52.88 -24.64 -25.93
N THR A 307 -52.15 -25.17 -26.89
CA THR A 307 -50.67 -25.16 -26.81
C THR A 307 -50.12 -23.73 -26.79
N LEU A 308 -50.78 -22.81 -27.49
CA LEU A 308 -50.41 -21.40 -27.47
C LEU A 308 -50.67 -20.78 -26.09
N ASP A 309 -51.81 -21.07 -25.44
CA ASP A 309 -52.09 -20.64 -24.06
C ASP A 309 -51.05 -21.18 -23.06
N GLU A 310 -50.64 -22.45 -23.18
CA GLU A 310 -49.61 -23.05 -22.33
C GLU A 310 -48.26 -22.34 -22.48
N VAL A 311 -47.85 -22.05 -23.72
CA VAL A 311 -46.62 -21.28 -24.01
C VAL A 311 -46.71 -19.88 -23.40
N LEU A 312 -47.85 -19.19 -23.54
CA LEU A 312 -48.05 -17.87 -22.94
C LEU A 312 -47.92 -17.90 -21.41
N GLN A 313 -48.48 -18.92 -20.75
CA GLN A 313 -48.37 -19.11 -19.30
C GLN A 313 -46.93 -19.40 -18.85
N GLN A 314 -46.21 -20.26 -19.57
CA GLN A 314 -44.80 -20.54 -19.28
C GLN A 314 -43.95 -19.27 -19.39
N PHE A 315 -44.16 -18.46 -20.43
CA PHE A 315 -43.48 -17.19 -20.59
C PHE A 315 -43.80 -16.19 -19.46
N GLN A 316 -45.05 -16.10 -19.01
CA GLN A 316 -45.41 -15.28 -17.85
C GLN A 316 -44.71 -15.75 -16.56
N GLY A 317 -44.60 -17.07 -16.37
CA GLY A 317 -43.83 -17.66 -15.27
C GLY A 317 -42.36 -17.26 -15.32
N LEU A 318 -41.71 -17.42 -16.49
CA LEU A 318 -40.31 -17.04 -16.72
C LEU A 318 -40.05 -15.56 -16.45
N LEU A 319 -40.94 -14.67 -16.89
CA LEU A 319 -40.82 -13.23 -16.62
C LEU A 319 -40.87 -12.93 -15.11
N LYS A 320 -41.76 -13.60 -14.36
CA LYS A 320 -41.86 -13.41 -12.91
C LYS A 320 -40.64 -13.93 -12.16
N GLU A 321 -40.11 -15.09 -12.58
CA GLU A 321 -38.86 -15.63 -12.04
C GLU A 321 -37.70 -14.70 -12.31
N TYR A 322 -37.63 -14.15 -13.53
CA TYR A 322 -36.60 -13.18 -13.89
C TYR A 322 -36.72 -11.88 -13.06
N ASP A 323 -37.92 -11.31 -12.92
CA ASP A 323 -38.14 -10.11 -12.08
C ASP A 323 -37.65 -10.35 -10.64
N THR A 324 -37.97 -11.51 -10.08
CA THR A 324 -37.51 -11.92 -8.74
C THR A 324 -35.98 -12.04 -8.69
N ALA A 325 -35.36 -12.63 -9.72
CA ALA A 325 -33.91 -12.76 -9.80
C ALA A 325 -33.21 -11.40 -9.93
N SER A 326 -33.77 -10.50 -10.74
CA SER A 326 -33.31 -9.13 -10.94
C SER A 326 -33.37 -8.32 -9.65
N GLU A 327 -34.49 -8.40 -8.91
CA GLU A 327 -34.65 -7.74 -7.61
C GLU A 327 -33.62 -8.26 -6.59
N LYS A 328 -33.45 -9.58 -6.47
CA LYS A 328 -32.42 -10.17 -5.61
C LYS A 328 -31.03 -9.69 -5.98
N LEU A 329 -30.70 -9.67 -7.27
CA LEU A 329 -29.40 -9.22 -7.75
C LEU A 329 -29.14 -7.75 -7.40
N SER A 330 -30.17 -6.90 -7.52
CA SER A 330 -30.11 -5.49 -7.10
C SER A 330 -29.80 -5.33 -5.61
N VAL A 331 -30.50 -6.08 -4.75
CA VAL A 331 -30.25 -6.09 -3.30
C VAL A 331 -28.84 -6.58 -2.98
N TYR A 332 -28.38 -7.66 -3.62
CA TYR A 332 -27.02 -8.17 -3.44
C TYR A 332 -25.96 -7.16 -3.86
N MET A 333 -26.17 -6.44 -4.97
CA MET A 333 -25.26 -5.39 -5.41
C MET A 333 -25.23 -4.24 -4.43
N GLN A 334 -26.37 -3.77 -3.96
CA GLN A 334 -26.42 -2.68 -2.98
C GLN A 334 -25.71 -3.04 -1.67
N LYS A 335 -25.90 -4.27 -1.18
CA LYS A 335 -25.19 -4.78 0.00
C LYS A 335 -23.68 -4.91 -0.23
N SER A 336 -23.27 -5.31 -1.43
CA SER A 336 -21.85 -5.43 -1.79
C SER A 336 -21.17 -4.06 -1.79
N ILE A 337 -21.86 -3.02 -2.28
CA ILE A 337 -21.38 -1.63 -2.26
C ILE A 337 -21.20 -1.13 -0.83
N GLU A 338 -22.20 -1.35 0.03
CA GLU A 338 -22.11 -0.92 1.42
C GLU A 338 -20.92 -1.57 2.13
N ARG A 339 -20.71 -2.88 1.91
CA ARG A 339 -19.53 -3.60 2.42
C ARG A 339 -18.22 -3.06 1.86
N ILE A 340 -18.14 -2.83 0.55
CA ILE A 340 -16.96 -2.26 -0.08
C ILE A 340 -16.67 -0.90 0.54
N ASN A 341 -17.67 -0.01 0.61
CA ASN A 341 -17.49 1.33 1.17
C ASN A 341 -17.06 1.30 2.64
N THR A 342 -17.58 0.36 3.43
CA THR A 342 -17.15 0.14 4.82
C THR A 342 -15.69 -0.31 4.89
N ASN A 343 -15.33 -1.36 4.13
CA ASN A 343 -13.95 -1.86 4.05
C ASN A 343 -12.98 -0.78 3.58
N GLN A 344 -13.42 0.13 2.71
CA GLN A 344 -12.63 1.26 2.20
C GLN A 344 -12.29 2.27 3.31
N VAL A 345 -13.27 2.59 4.16
CA VAL A 345 -13.04 3.47 5.32
C VAL A 345 -12.05 2.82 6.30
N GLU A 346 -12.17 1.52 6.52
CA GLU A 346 -11.24 0.75 7.35
C GLU A 346 -9.82 0.73 6.75
N GLN A 347 -9.68 0.40 5.46
CA GLN A 347 -8.39 0.39 4.76
C GLN A 347 -7.70 1.75 4.79
N LYS A 348 -8.43 2.84 4.57
CA LYS A 348 -7.89 4.20 4.69
C LYS A 348 -7.41 4.51 6.11
N THR A 349 -8.15 4.03 7.11
CA THR A 349 -7.77 4.19 8.52
C THR A 349 -6.49 3.43 8.84
N ILE A 350 -6.38 2.18 8.39
CA ILE A 350 -5.17 1.36 8.53
C ILE A 350 -3.99 2.04 7.84
N LEU A 351 -4.18 2.54 6.61
CA LEU A 351 -3.13 3.25 5.86
C LEU A 351 -2.63 4.49 6.62
N LEU A 352 -3.54 5.28 7.20
CA LEU A 352 -3.19 6.44 8.03
C LEU A 352 -2.44 6.05 9.31
N GLN A 353 -2.85 4.95 9.96
CA GLN A 353 -2.14 4.41 11.12
C GLN A 353 -0.71 3.98 10.75
N PHE A 354 -0.53 3.32 9.60
CA PHE A 354 0.80 2.97 9.08
C PHE A 354 1.69 4.19 8.83
N PHE A 355 1.17 5.25 8.20
CA PHE A 355 1.92 6.50 8.02
C PHE A 355 2.31 7.12 9.37
N THR A 356 1.41 7.10 10.34
CA THR A 356 1.67 7.61 11.69
C THR A 356 2.75 6.79 12.38
N ALA A 357 2.70 5.45 12.27
CA ALA A 357 3.71 4.56 12.80
C ALA A 357 5.09 4.78 12.16
N LEU A 358 5.16 4.93 10.84
CA LEU A 358 6.42 5.25 10.15
C LEU A 358 7.02 6.58 10.62
N GLN A 359 6.19 7.60 10.83
CA GLN A 359 6.64 8.88 11.37
C GLN A 359 7.17 8.72 12.80
N GLN A 360 6.49 7.95 13.65
CA GLN A 360 6.96 7.66 15.00
C GLN A 360 8.29 6.91 14.99
N ILE A 361 8.47 5.91 14.13
CA ILE A 361 9.74 5.19 14.02
C ILE A 361 10.85 6.14 13.53
N ALA A 362 10.57 7.04 12.59
CA ALA A 362 11.54 8.04 12.15
C ALA A 362 11.97 8.98 13.28
N ILE A 363 11.04 9.43 14.13
CA ILE A 363 11.34 10.25 15.32
C ILE A 363 12.21 9.48 16.31
N VAL A 364 11.81 8.25 16.66
CA VAL A 364 12.58 7.39 17.59
C VAL A 364 13.98 7.11 17.04
N LYS A 365 14.11 6.91 15.73
CA LYS A 365 15.41 6.76 15.07
C LYS A 365 16.28 8.01 15.23
N GLU A 366 15.72 9.20 15.07
CA GLU A 366 16.44 10.47 15.27
C GLU A 366 16.88 10.64 16.74
N GLU A 367 16.01 10.30 17.70
CA GLU A 367 16.34 10.30 19.13
C GLU A 367 17.48 9.32 19.46
N LEU A 368 17.45 8.11 18.88
CA LEU A 368 18.53 7.13 19.01
C LEU A 368 19.84 7.64 18.40
N GLU A 369 19.80 8.31 17.25
CA GLU A 369 20.98 8.93 16.64
C GLU A 369 21.58 10.01 17.54
N HIS A 370 20.75 10.83 18.18
CA HIS A 370 21.22 11.83 19.16
C HIS A 370 21.87 11.17 20.37
N GLN A 371 21.28 10.10 20.91
CA GLN A 371 21.84 9.36 22.04
C GLN A 371 23.20 8.73 21.68
N VAL A 372 23.27 8.08 20.51
CA VAL A 372 24.51 7.47 20.00
C VAL A 372 25.58 8.54 19.76
N SER A 373 25.22 9.69 19.17
CA SER A 373 26.11 10.82 18.96
C SER A 373 26.67 11.36 20.28
N TYR A 374 25.82 11.48 21.31
CA TYR A 374 26.26 11.88 22.65
C TYR A 374 27.27 10.89 23.24
N TYR A 375 27.04 9.58 23.12
CA TYR A 375 28.01 8.58 23.57
C TYR A 375 29.33 8.67 22.81
N PHE A 376 29.30 8.93 21.50
CA PHE A 376 30.54 9.13 20.74
C PHE A 376 31.31 10.37 21.21
N ILE A 377 30.63 11.50 21.45
CA ILE A 377 31.29 12.72 22.00
C ILE A 377 31.89 12.43 23.38
N PHE A 378 31.18 11.69 24.23
CA PHE A 378 31.68 11.30 25.54
C PHE A 378 32.92 10.40 25.42
N LEU A 379 32.87 9.38 24.54
CA LEU A 379 33.98 8.48 24.28
C LEU A 379 35.18 9.21 23.69
N GLU A 380 34.99 10.12 22.73
CA GLU A 380 36.04 10.97 22.17
C GLU A 380 36.72 11.80 23.27
N LYS A 381 35.95 12.46 24.14
CA LYS A 381 36.52 13.23 25.27
C LYS A 381 37.23 12.33 26.28
N ALA A 382 36.64 11.21 26.66
CA ALA A 382 37.25 10.25 27.58
C ALA A 382 38.58 9.73 26.99
N ASN A 383 38.58 9.44 25.71
CA ASN A 383 39.77 9.02 24.97
C ASN A 383 40.84 10.11 24.93
N GLU A 384 40.47 11.38 24.69
CA GLU A 384 41.40 12.51 24.78
C GLU A 384 42.03 12.65 26.17
N TYR A 385 41.24 12.50 27.24
CA TYR A 385 41.76 12.55 28.61
C TYR A 385 42.71 11.39 28.90
N VAL A 386 42.34 10.17 28.49
CA VAL A 386 43.20 8.97 28.58
C VAL A 386 44.49 9.18 27.80
N GLN A 387 44.42 9.74 26.59
CA GLN A 387 45.60 10.06 25.77
C GLN A 387 46.52 11.07 26.47
N LYS A 388 45.97 12.20 26.95
CA LYS A 388 46.74 13.27 27.61
C LYS A 388 47.41 12.82 28.90
N ILE A 389 46.75 11.98 29.70
CA ILE A 389 47.23 11.57 31.02
C ILE A 389 48.16 10.36 30.92
N LEU A 390 47.83 9.37 30.07
CA LEU A 390 48.43 8.04 30.14
C LEU A 390 49.35 7.71 28.97
N ARG A 391 49.27 8.44 27.84
CA ARG A 391 49.95 8.05 26.59
C ARG A 391 51.03 9.00 26.08
N ASN A 392 51.33 10.09 26.79
CA ASN A 392 52.47 10.94 26.46
C ASN A 392 53.84 10.19 26.44
N SER A 393 53.91 8.95 26.98
CA SER A 393 55.13 8.12 27.00
C SER A 393 55.03 6.73 26.33
N LYS A 394 53.85 6.28 25.86
CA LYS A 394 53.67 4.96 25.24
C LYS A 394 52.81 5.03 23.98
N THR A 395 53.38 4.65 22.83
CA THR A 395 52.63 4.34 21.62
C THR A 395 51.81 3.07 21.85
N CYS A 396 50.49 3.11 21.67
CA CYS A 396 49.69 1.88 21.72
C CYS A 396 50.19 0.92 20.62
N LYS A 397 50.29 -0.38 20.93
CA LYS A 397 50.94 -1.43 20.11
C LYS A 397 50.28 -1.70 18.74
N GLY A 398 49.41 -0.82 18.25
CA GLY A 398 48.76 -0.94 16.95
C GLY A 398 48.03 -2.29 16.80
N PHE A 399 48.31 -2.98 15.69
CA PHE A 399 47.74 -4.28 15.32
C PHE A 399 47.97 -5.41 16.33
N ALA A 400 48.99 -5.31 17.19
CA ALA A 400 49.33 -6.36 18.17
C ALA A 400 48.58 -6.23 19.51
N CYS A 401 47.51 -5.45 19.59
CA CYS A 401 46.77 -5.22 20.84
C CYS A 401 45.74 -6.35 21.10
N PRO A 402 45.93 -7.20 22.14
CA PRO A 402 45.02 -8.31 22.43
C PRO A 402 43.58 -7.85 22.74
N GLN A 403 43.44 -6.64 23.27
CA GLN A 403 42.15 -6.06 23.62
C GLN A 403 41.35 -5.64 22.39
N ARG A 404 42.03 -5.36 21.26
CA ARG A 404 41.35 -5.04 20.02
C ARG A 404 40.62 -6.25 19.48
N ARG A 405 41.28 -7.42 19.51
CA ARG A 405 40.64 -8.70 19.21
C ARG A 405 39.45 -8.98 20.12
N ALA A 406 39.64 -8.87 21.45
CA ALA A 406 38.56 -9.12 22.41
C ALA A 406 37.34 -8.21 22.15
N MET A 407 37.55 -6.92 21.87
CA MET A 407 36.46 -5.98 21.58
C MET A 407 35.76 -6.29 20.25
N LEU A 408 36.50 -6.67 19.21
CA LEU A 408 35.92 -7.10 17.94
C LEU A 408 35.16 -8.43 18.08
N GLU A 409 35.61 -9.34 18.93
CA GLU A 409 34.88 -10.57 19.28
C GLU A 409 33.57 -10.26 20.02
N GLU A 410 33.56 -9.31 20.96
CA GLU A 410 32.31 -8.84 21.59
C GLU A 410 31.39 -8.15 20.58
N LEU A 411 31.92 -7.35 19.66
CA LEU A 411 31.15 -6.74 18.58
C LEU A 411 30.54 -7.81 17.65
N ALA A 412 31.30 -8.87 17.36
CA ALA A 412 30.83 -9.99 16.55
C ALA A 412 29.70 -10.77 17.23
N LYS A 413 29.67 -10.85 18.57
CA LYS A 413 28.59 -11.51 19.31
C LYS A 413 27.26 -10.76 19.23
N ILE A 414 27.30 -9.44 19.01
CA ILE A 414 26.09 -8.61 18.91
C ILE A 414 25.65 -8.37 17.47
N ALA A 415 26.52 -8.56 16.48
CA ALA A 415 26.23 -8.42 15.05
C ALA A 415 25.33 -9.54 14.54
N ASN A 416 24.08 -9.20 14.22
CA ASN A 416 23.04 -10.16 13.88
C ASN A 416 22.61 -10.09 12.41
N THR A 417 22.75 -8.95 11.74
CA THR A 417 22.37 -8.80 10.33
C THR A 417 23.54 -9.14 9.39
N ASP A 418 23.25 -9.48 8.13
CA ASP A 418 24.27 -9.82 7.14
C ASP A 418 25.21 -8.63 6.86
N GLU A 419 24.66 -7.41 6.83
CA GLU A 419 25.44 -6.18 6.73
C GLU A 419 26.32 -5.92 7.96
N GLU A 420 25.80 -6.12 9.17
CA GLU A 420 26.59 -5.99 10.41
C GLU A 420 27.73 -7.01 10.43
N ARG A 421 27.46 -8.27 10.06
CA ARG A 421 28.47 -9.33 10.01
C ARG A 421 29.55 -9.06 8.97
N ARG A 422 29.16 -8.61 7.77
CA ARG A 422 30.11 -8.19 6.73
C ARG A 422 30.99 -7.04 7.22
N MET A 423 30.36 -6.04 7.85
CA MET A 423 31.10 -4.92 8.42
C MET A 423 32.07 -5.38 9.52
N VAL A 424 31.66 -6.29 10.41
CA VAL A 424 32.56 -6.86 11.43
C VAL A 424 33.71 -7.63 10.79
N ASN A 425 33.46 -8.46 9.78
CA ASN A 425 34.51 -9.21 9.09
C ASN A 425 35.51 -8.26 8.39
N ASP A 426 35.04 -7.19 7.75
CA ASP A 426 35.92 -6.13 7.22
C ASP A 426 36.82 -5.53 8.32
N LEU A 427 36.29 -5.34 9.53
CA LEU A 427 37.07 -4.81 10.67
C LEU A 427 38.10 -5.82 11.19
N PHE A 428 37.78 -7.13 11.17
CA PHE A 428 38.74 -8.18 11.51
C PHE A 428 39.89 -8.23 10.50
N ASP A 429 39.58 -8.14 9.20
CA ASP A 429 40.60 -8.11 8.14
C ASP A 429 41.45 -6.83 8.26
N GLU A 430 40.84 -5.66 8.36
CA GLU A 430 41.55 -4.38 8.43
C GLU A 430 42.43 -4.25 9.68
N PHE A 431 41.92 -4.68 10.84
CA PHE A 431 42.60 -4.43 12.11
C PHE A 431 43.42 -5.59 12.66
N LEU A 432 43.18 -6.83 12.21
CA LEU A 432 43.88 -8.02 12.65
C LEU A 432 44.52 -8.79 11.49
N ASN A 433 44.23 -8.44 10.23
CA ASN A 433 44.64 -9.18 9.03
C ASN A 433 44.20 -10.65 9.10
N GLU A 434 43.00 -10.86 9.62
CA GLU A 434 42.37 -12.17 9.81
C GLU A 434 41.00 -12.17 9.13
N ASP A 435 40.79 -13.13 8.23
CA ASP A 435 39.46 -13.42 7.71
C ASP A 435 38.73 -14.34 8.69
N ARG A 436 37.71 -13.79 9.35
CA ARG A 436 36.99 -14.47 10.43
C ARG A 436 35.99 -15.50 9.91
N GLU A 437 35.34 -15.24 8.78
CA GLU A 437 34.30 -16.09 8.20
C GLU A 437 34.44 -16.08 6.66
N ALA A 438 35.12 -17.09 6.11
CA ALA A 438 35.39 -17.23 4.67
C ALA A 438 34.13 -17.35 3.80
N ASP A 439 33.01 -17.82 4.37
CA ASP A 439 31.70 -17.86 3.73
C ASP A 439 30.75 -16.97 4.53
N HIS A 440 30.52 -15.75 4.06
CA HIS A 440 29.43 -14.93 4.58
C HIS A 440 28.12 -15.67 4.37
N GLY A 441 27.36 -15.88 5.44
CA GLY A 441 26.12 -16.62 5.42
C GLY A 441 25.18 -16.15 4.30
N SER A 442 25.08 -16.94 3.24
CA SER A 442 23.74 -17.28 2.79
C SER A 442 23.13 -18.06 3.96
N LEU A 443 22.12 -17.52 4.63
CA LEU A 443 21.16 -18.39 5.28
C LEU A 443 20.66 -19.35 4.20
N VAL A 444 21.25 -20.54 4.12
CA VAL A 444 20.68 -21.69 3.38
C VAL A 444 19.54 -22.20 4.25
N GLY A 445 18.55 -21.35 4.43
CA GLY A 445 17.32 -21.60 5.17
C GLY A 445 16.23 -20.94 4.34
N ASP A 446 15.34 -21.78 3.83
CA ASP A 446 14.27 -21.42 2.92
C ASP A 446 13.58 -20.12 3.35
N ILE A 447 13.45 -19.16 2.43
CA ILE A 447 12.81 -17.84 2.65
C ILE A 447 11.37 -17.99 3.21
N ASN A 448 10.80 -19.19 3.11
CA ASN A 448 9.51 -19.58 3.67
C ASN A 448 9.47 -19.71 5.20
N ASP A 449 10.59 -19.87 5.91
CA ASP A 449 10.59 -20.06 7.37
C ASP A 449 10.49 -18.76 8.19
N PHE A 450 10.61 -17.59 7.54
CA PHE A 450 10.57 -16.28 8.24
C PHE A 450 9.20 -15.57 8.17
N ILE A 451 8.19 -16.17 7.52
CA ILE A 451 6.82 -15.63 7.47
C ILE A 451 5.85 -16.59 8.16
N SER A 452 5.92 -16.64 9.49
CA SER A 452 4.75 -17.00 10.30
C SER A 452 4.57 -15.94 11.39
N PHE A 453 3.71 -14.97 11.12
CA PHE A 453 3.04 -14.15 12.13
C PHE A 453 1.55 -14.48 12.11
#